data_AF-A0AA37QXH0-F1
#
_entry.id   AF-A0AA37QXH0-F1
#
_cell.length_a   1.000
_cell.length_b   1.000
_cell.length_c   1.000
_cell.angle_alpha   90.00
_cell.angle_beta   90.00
_cell.angle_gamma   90.00
#
_symmetry.space_group_name_H-M   'P 1'
#
loop_
_entity.id
_entity.type
_entity.pdbx_description
1 polymer ?
#
loop_
_entity_poly.entity_id
_entity_poly.type
_entity_poly.pdbx_seq_one_letter_code
_entity_poly.pdbx_strand_id
1 'polypeptide(L)'
;MANVTFSSPSLPRDITVYAIAGDRGTILAVAKSHKIPIPFDCQDGECGSCLVEVTHFNPRTKYAIALTEKEKELLKQLGKISKAEIENAEVNDMPPHYRLACQCFVRNEDVLVKFVGDETVPPAGPHITHAVKAYKGGVEISGLDEFLGYAVKVEEDAALHFDIIAAKMDDHGNAEVATLFRQLAGFSRLHLAEAKSRAASIDLNKVIPPDYAWPDHETPERTSIWAGDAAMSRLDALKAALEGEKRGYEFYVSVAAKTKVPEIAAMAKEFVKEEAEHVRLLEAWITREEWLQKTAVPQPVN
;
A
#
# COMPACT_ATOMS: atom_id res chain seq x y z
N MET A 1 3.70 -0.25 21.89
CA MET A 1 3.34 0.73 20.84
C MET A 1 2.43 0.00 19.88
N ALA A 2 1.35 0.65 19.46
CA ALA A 2 0.35 0.06 18.59
C ALA A 2 0.39 0.69 17.20
N ASN A 3 0.32 -0.13 16.17
CA ASN A 3 0.18 0.34 14.81
C ASN A 3 -1.32 0.47 14.47
N VAL A 4 -1.78 1.70 14.25
CA VAL A 4 -3.13 1.97 13.77
C VAL A 4 -3.05 2.32 12.30
N THR A 5 -3.52 1.42 11.44
CA THR A 5 -3.58 1.62 9.99
C THR A 5 -4.96 2.10 9.60
N PHE A 6 -5.06 3.25 8.96
CA PHE A 6 -6.30 3.83 8.48
C PHE A 6 -6.45 3.57 6.98
N SER A 7 -7.62 3.06 6.58
CA SER A 7 -7.96 2.77 5.18
C SER A 7 -9.33 3.35 4.86
N SER A 8 -9.46 4.05 3.74
CA SER A 8 -10.73 4.65 3.31
C SER A 8 -10.71 4.91 1.82
N PRO A 9 -11.84 4.83 1.12
CA PRO A 9 -11.96 5.37 -0.25
C PRO A 9 -11.70 6.87 -0.32
N SER A 10 -11.89 7.60 0.78
CA SER A 10 -11.55 9.03 0.90
C SER A 10 -10.07 9.26 1.20
N LEU A 11 -9.33 8.20 1.52
CA LEU A 11 -7.90 8.25 1.73
C LEU A 11 -7.18 7.84 0.45
N PRO A 12 -6.13 8.57 0.09
CA PRO A 12 -5.46 8.35 -1.17
C PRO A 12 -4.43 7.20 -1.08
N ARG A 13 -4.09 6.74 0.13
CA ARG A 13 -3.41 5.47 0.46
C ARG A 13 -3.69 5.10 1.90
N ASP A 14 -3.41 3.86 2.29
CA ASP A 14 -3.45 3.46 3.70
C ASP A 14 -2.36 4.22 4.49
N ILE A 15 -2.74 4.71 5.67
CA ILE A 15 -1.86 5.51 6.54
C ILE A 15 -1.70 4.77 7.86
N THR A 16 -0.49 4.30 8.15
CA THR A 16 -0.16 3.70 9.45
C THR A 16 0.45 4.74 10.38
N VAL A 17 -0.10 4.83 11.59
CA VAL A 17 0.33 5.72 12.65
C VAL A 17 0.76 4.91 13.86
N TYR A 18 1.88 5.30 14.45
CA TYR A 18 2.36 4.73 15.71
C TYR A 18 1.69 5.44 16.89
N ALA A 19 0.79 4.74 17.57
CA ALA A 19 0.15 5.23 18.79
C ALA A 19 0.89 4.74 20.04
N ILE A 20 1.20 5.66 20.94
CA ILE A 20 1.80 5.33 22.24
C ILE A 20 0.69 4.77 23.14
N ALA A 21 0.78 3.48 23.46
CA ALA A 21 -0.12 2.82 24.39
C ALA A 21 -0.01 3.50 25.77
N GLY A 22 -1.07 4.20 26.20
CA GLY A 22 -1.11 4.94 27.47
C GLY A 22 -1.50 6.42 27.33
N ASP A 23 -1.44 6.99 26.13
CA ASP A 23 -1.74 8.42 25.87
C ASP A 23 -3.26 8.75 25.89
N ARG A 24 -4.11 7.81 26.35
CA ARG A 24 -5.58 7.93 26.45
C ARG A 24 -6.29 8.43 25.17
N GLY A 25 -5.64 8.39 24.01
CA GLY A 25 -6.22 8.81 22.74
C GLY A 25 -7.23 7.79 22.19
N THR A 26 -8.38 8.29 21.74
CA THR A 26 -9.34 7.52 20.94
C THR A 26 -8.86 7.43 19.48
N ILE A 27 -9.41 6.49 18.70
CA ILE A 27 -9.11 6.39 17.26
C ILE A 27 -9.35 7.75 16.57
N LEU A 28 -10.41 8.46 16.95
CA LEU A 28 -10.69 9.80 16.42
C LEU A 28 -9.62 10.81 16.83
N ALA A 29 -9.12 10.77 18.07
CA ALA A 29 -8.05 11.67 18.51
C ALA A 29 -6.76 11.44 17.74
N VAL A 30 -6.38 10.18 17.51
CA VAL A 30 -5.22 9.80 16.68
C VAL A 30 -5.44 10.21 15.22
N ALA A 31 -6.63 10.00 14.67
CA ALA A 31 -6.95 10.45 13.32
C ALA A 31 -6.79 11.97 13.18
N LYS A 32 -7.28 12.75 14.16
CA LYS A 32 -7.16 14.22 14.17
C LYS A 32 -5.72 14.70 14.24
N SER A 33 -4.90 14.13 15.14
CA SER A 33 -3.49 14.53 15.25
C SER A 33 -2.68 14.25 13.98
N HIS A 34 -3.09 13.24 13.21
CA HIS A 34 -2.48 12.87 11.93
C HIS A 34 -3.24 13.35 10.68
N LYS A 35 -4.23 14.26 10.85
CA LYS A 35 -5.02 14.86 9.77
C LYS A 35 -5.75 13.84 8.88
N ILE A 36 -6.21 12.74 9.46
CA ILE A 36 -6.98 11.69 8.80
C ILE A 36 -8.47 12.07 8.86
N PRO A 37 -9.19 12.12 7.72
CA PRO A 37 -10.51 12.73 7.62
C PRO A 37 -11.63 11.74 7.99
N ILE A 38 -11.62 11.21 9.22
CA ILE A 38 -12.78 10.47 9.73
C ILE A 38 -13.92 11.47 9.97
N PRO A 39 -15.13 11.28 9.41
CA PRO A 39 -16.26 12.17 9.68
C PRO A 39 -16.63 12.19 11.17
N PHE A 40 -16.97 13.35 11.73
CA PHE A 40 -17.41 13.45 13.12
C PHE A 40 -18.27 14.70 13.32
N ASP A 41 -19.34 14.60 14.12
CA ASP A 41 -20.16 15.75 14.51
C ASP A 41 -20.09 16.01 16.03
N CYS A 42 -20.44 15.01 16.85
CA CYS A 42 -20.62 15.20 18.30
C CYS A 42 -19.41 14.86 19.17
N GLN A 43 -18.60 13.86 18.77
CA GLN A 43 -17.45 13.31 19.51
C GLN A 43 -17.74 12.66 20.88
N ASP A 44 -19.01 12.52 21.26
CA ASP A 44 -19.47 11.96 22.53
C ASP A 44 -20.27 10.65 22.38
N GLY A 45 -20.33 10.12 21.16
CA GLY A 45 -20.98 8.85 20.85
C GLY A 45 -22.48 8.93 20.54
N GLU A 46 -23.04 10.13 20.31
CA GLU A 46 -24.48 10.33 20.07
C GLU A 46 -24.92 10.35 18.58
N CYS A 47 -24.05 10.78 17.66
CA CYS A 47 -24.43 11.01 16.24
C CYS A 47 -24.12 9.84 15.28
N GLY A 48 -23.06 9.07 15.55
CA GLY A 48 -22.68 7.91 14.73
C GLY A 48 -21.86 8.26 13.49
N SER A 49 -21.59 9.54 13.23
CA SER A 49 -20.86 10.01 12.05
C SER A 49 -19.43 9.45 11.97
N CYS A 50 -18.80 9.17 13.12
CA CYS A 50 -17.46 8.58 13.19
C CYS A 50 -17.45 7.05 13.19
N LEU A 51 -18.40 6.43 12.49
CA LEU A 51 -18.49 4.98 12.34
C LEU A 51 -17.25 4.43 11.63
N VAL A 52 -16.61 3.45 12.26
CA VAL A 52 -15.44 2.75 11.71
C VAL A 52 -15.58 1.24 11.87
N GLU A 53 -14.99 0.49 10.95
CA GLU A 53 -14.77 -0.94 11.08
C GLU A 53 -13.34 -1.18 11.57
N VAL A 54 -13.18 -1.97 12.64
CA VAL A 54 -11.88 -2.24 13.27
C VAL A 54 -11.55 -3.72 13.09
N THR A 55 -10.44 -4.00 12.41
CA THR A 55 -9.90 -5.34 12.22
C THR A 55 -8.57 -5.47 12.97
N HIS A 56 -8.47 -6.46 13.86
CA HIS A 56 -7.23 -6.78 14.57
C HIS A 56 -6.33 -7.67 13.69
N PHE A 57 -5.07 -7.29 13.49
CA PHE A 57 -4.12 -8.10 12.72
C PHE A 57 -3.76 -9.41 13.44
N ASN A 58 -3.75 -9.41 14.77
CA ASN A 58 -3.53 -10.61 15.59
C ASN A 58 -4.79 -10.98 16.38
N PRO A 59 -5.47 -12.10 16.05
CA PRO A 59 -6.69 -12.52 16.73
C PRO A 59 -6.49 -12.88 18.22
N ARG A 60 -5.26 -13.19 18.64
CA ARG A 60 -4.94 -13.59 20.03
C ARG A 60 -4.67 -12.41 20.96
N THR A 61 -4.49 -11.20 20.43
CA THR A 61 -4.23 -9.97 21.20
C THR A 61 -5.40 -9.00 21.05
N LYS A 62 -6.61 -9.47 21.35
CA LYS A 62 -7.80 -8.62 21.48
C LYS A 62 -7.95 -8.26 22.95
N TYR A 63 -7.86 -6.97 23.25
CA TYR A 63 -8.02 -6.54 24.63
C TYR A 63 -9.49 -6.33 25.00
N ALA A 64 -9.86 -6.72 26.22
CA ALA A 64 -11.20 -6.58 26.78
C ALA A 64 -11.67 -5.11 26.79
N ILE A 65 -12.78 -4.79 26.14
CA ILE A 65 -13.33 -3.44 26.01
C ILE A 65 -14.55 -3.21 26.90
N ALA A 66 -14.79 -1.96 27.28
CA ALA A 66 -16.11 -1.52 27.75
C ALA A 66 -16.80 -0.79 26.59
N LEU A 67 -17.91 -1.35 26.10
CA LEU A 67 -18.77 -0.68 25.12
C LEU A 67 -19.74 0.23 25.88
N THR A 68 -19.75 1.53 25.60
CA THR A 68 -20.67 2.44 26.29
C THR A 68 -22.11 2.20 25.82
N GLU A 69 -23.10 2.42 26.70
CA GLU A 69 -24.52 2.25 26.34
C GLU A 69 -24.93 3.11 25.14
N LYS A 70 -24.38 4.34 25.05
CA LYS A 70 -24.61 5.25 23.92
C LYS A 70 -24.07 4.69 22.61
N GLU A 71 -22.82 4.20 22.62
CA GLU A 71 -22.20 3.58 21.44
C GLU A 71 -22.97 2.33 21.00
N LYS A 72 -23.35 1.48 21.95
CA LYS A 72 -24.07 0.22 21.71
C LYS A 72 -25.44 0.46 21.06
N GLU A 73 -26.25 1.35 21.63
CA GLU A 73 -27.60 1.63 21.11
C GLU A 73 -27.52 2.21 19.69
N LEU A 74 -26.54 3.07 19.42
CA LEU A 74 -26.36 3.66 18.09
C LEU A 74 -25.90 2.64 17.04
N LEU A 75 -24.90 1.80 17.37
CA LEU A 75 -24.44 0.74 16.48
C LEU A 75 -25.56 -0.27 16.15
N LYS A 76 -26.44 -0.53 17.13
CA LYS A 76 -27.63 -1.36 16.95
C LYS A 76 -28.67 -0.69 16.05
N GLN A 77 -28.96 0.60 16.24
CA GLN A 77 -29.88 1.36 15.37
C GLN A 77 -29.39 1.44 13.92
N LEU A 78 -28.06 1.55 13.73
CA LEU A 78 -27.42 1.52 12.42
C LEU A 78 -27.36 0.10 11.80
N GLY A 79 -27.75 -0.93 12.54
CA GLY A 79 -27.72 -2.33 12.09
C GLY A 79 -26.31 -2.87 11.85
N LYS A 80 -25.29 -2.29 12.52
CA LYS A 80 -23.86 -2.62 12.29
C LYS A 80 -23.33 -3.72 13.20
N ILE A 81 -24.01 -4.01 14.30
CA ILE A 81 -23.66 -5.10 15.22
C ILE A 81 -24.85 -6.03 15.42
N SER A 82 -24.57 -7.33 15.47
CA SER A 82 -25.57 -8.38 15.72
C SER A 82 -25.89 -8.53 17.22
N LYS A 83 -27.03 -9.18 17.53
CA LYS A 83 -27.37 -9.51 18.93
C LYS A 83 -26.30 -10.36 19.62
N ALA A 84 -25.68 -11.28 18.89
CA ALA A 84 -24.61 -12.13 19.41
C ALA A 84 -23.32 -11.33 19.71
N GLU A 85 -22.98 -10.34 18.87
CA GLU A 85 -21.86 -9.45 19.13
C GLU A 85 -22.11 -8.54 20.33
N ILE A 86 -23.35 -8.07 20.51
CA ILE A 86 -23.75 -7.29 21.69
C ILE A 86 -23.57 -8.14 22.96
N GLU A 87 -24.11 -9.36 22.98
CA GLU A 87 -23.99 -10.26 24.13
C GLU A 87 -22.52 -10.59 24.42
N ASN A 88 -21.73 -10.88 23.38
CA ASN A 88 -20.30 -11.16 23.53
C ASN A 88 -19.51 -9.95 24.06
N ALA A 89 -19.90 -8.73 23.68
CA ALA A 89 -19.30 -7.50 24.19
C ALA A 89 -19.69 -7.24 25.66
N GLU A 90 -20.91 -7.59 26.09
CA GLU A 90 -21.38 -7.40 27.47
C GLU A 90 -20.86 -8.47 28.44
N VAL A 91 -20.77 -9.72 27.98
CA VAL A 91 -20.44 -10.87 28.84
C VAL A 91 -18.95 -11.16 28.86
N ASN A 92 -18.29 -11.06 27.69
CA ASN A 92 -16.88 -11.45 27.53
C ASN A 92 -15.96 -10.24 27.27
N ASP A 93 -16.48 -9.01 27.37
CA ASP A 93 -15.77 -7.76 27.06
C ASP A 93 -15.12 -7.77 25.66
N MET A 94 -15.69 -8.51 24.70
CA MET A 94 -15.06 -8.66 23.38
C MET A 94 -15.42 -7.52 22.43
N PRO A 95 -14.44 -6.92 21.71
CA PRO A 95 -14.74 -5.82 20.80
C PRO A 95 -15.56 -6.28 19.58
N PRO A 96 -16.67 -5.58 19.26
CA PRO A 96 -17.38 -5.80 18.00
C PRO A 96 -16.57 -5.25 16.82
N HIS A 97 -16.92 -5.71 15.62
CA HIS A 97 -16.21 -5.33 14.38
C HIS A 97 -16.44 -3.87 13.99
N TYR A 98 -17.60 -3.30 14.34
CA TYR A 98 -17.90 -1.88 14.15
C TYR A 98 -17.83 -1.11 15.46
N ARG A 99 -17.21 0.06 15.42
CA ARG A 99 -17.03 0.96 16.57
C ARG A 99 -17.28 2.41 16.16
N LEU A 100 -17.51 3.27 17.15
CA LEU A 100 -17.44 4.72 16.98
C LEU A 100 -16.01 5.17 17.31
N ALA A 101 -15.32 5.80 16.35
CA ALA A 101 -13.92 6.20 16.53
C ALA A 101 -13.72 7.15 17.73
N CYS A 102 -14.73 7.93 18.11
CA CYS A 102 -14.67 8.82 19.28
C CYS A 102 -14.81 8.09 20.62
N GLN A 103 -15.30 6.85 20.65
CA GLN A 103 -15.46 6.03 21.86
C GLN A 103 -14.47 4.86 21.92
N CYS A 104 -13.80 4.55 20.81
CA CYS A 104 -12.82 3.49 20.72
C CYS A 104 -11.42 3.97 21.13
N PHE A 105 -10.95 3.53 22.30
CA PHE A 105 -9.59 3.81 22.78
C PHE A 105 -8.55 2.94 22.09
N VAL A 106 -7.44 3.55 21.67
CA VAL A 106 -6.31 2.80 21.10
C VAL A 106 -5.58 2.05 22.21
N ARG A 107 -5.43 0.75 22.03
CA ARG A 107 -4.73 -0.16 22.95
C ARG A 107 -3.44 -0.66 22.32
N ASN A 108 -2.65 -1.46 23.03
CA ASN A 108 -1.40 -2.04 22.52
C ASN A 108 -1.67 -3.20 21.54
N GLU A 109 -2.42 -2.93 20.48
CA GLU A 109 -2.85 -3.87 19.46
C GLU A 109 -2.69 -3.26 18.07
N ASP A 110 -2.19 -4.05 17.13
CA ASP A 110 -2.09 -3.62 15.73
C ASP A 110 -3.45 -3.80 15.05
N VAL A 111 -4.01 -2.69 14.55
CA VAL A 111 -5.38 -2.65 14.00
C VAL A 111 -5.44 -1.94 12.65
N LEU A 112 -6.34 -2.41 11.80
CA LEU A 112 -6.79 -1.76 10.58
C LEU A 112 -8.16 -1.11 10.84
N VAL A 113 -8.27 0.19 10.59
CA VAL A 113 -9.46 1.01 10.77
C VAL A 113 -9.97 1.42 9.39
N LYS A 114 -11.11 0.85 8.98
CA LYS A 114 -11.77 1.18 7.72
C LYS A 114 -12.92 2.16 7.93
N PHE A 115 -13.04 3.15 7.05
CA PHE A 115 -14.15 4.12 7.08
C PHE A 115 -14.50 4.62 5.68
N VAL A 116 -15.75 5.04 5.47
CA VAL A 116 -16.25 5.46 4.15
C VAL A 116 -15.75 6.87 3.78
N GLY A 117 -15.55 7.74 4.77
CA GLY A 117 -15.21 9.16 4.56
C GLY A 117 -16.47 10.02 4.44
N ASP A 118 -16.29 11.33 4.27
CA ASP A 118 -17.40 12.27 4.02
C ASP A 118 -17.84 12.16 2.56
N GLU A 119 -19.10 11.78 2.30
CA GLU A 119 -19.65 11.61 0.94
C GLU A 119 -19.71 12.92 0.14
N THR A 120 -19.62 14.07 0.81
CA THR A 120 -19.53 15.39 0.16
C THR A 120 -18.13 15.70 -0.35
N VAL A 121 -17.13 14.96 0.12
CA VAL A 121 -15.76 15.02 -0.37
C VAL A 121 -15.61 13.92 -1.43
N PRO A 122 -15.36 14.28 -2.71
CA PRO A 122 -15.14 13.25 -3.72
C PRO A 122 -14.00 12.33 -3.26
N PRO A 123 -14.12 10.99 -3.47
CA PRO A 123 -13.10 10.05 -3.04
C PRO A 123 -11.75 10.57 -3.50
N ALA A 124 -10.83 10.76 -2.53
CA ALA A 124 -9.52 11.27 -2.86
C ALA A 124 -8.93 10.28 -3.86
N GLY A 125 -8.70 10.75 -5.09
CA GLY A 125 -7.94 9.96 -6.05
C GLY A 125 -6.65 9.48 -5.38
N PRO A 126 -6.10 8.33 -5.79
CA PRO A 126 -4.90 7.76 -5.19
C PRO A 126 -3.79 8.81 -4.98
N HIS A 127 -2.99 8.68 -3.93
CA HIS A 127 -2.12 9.76 -3.44
C HIS A 127 -1.00 10.01 -4.43
N ILE A 128 -1.25 10.96 -5.32
CA ILE A 128 -0.27 11.51 -6.21
C ILE A 128 0.76 12.28 -5.36
N THR A 129 1.97 11.75 -5.20
CA THR A 129 3.05 12.36 -4.40
C THR A 129 3.33 13.80 -4.85
N HIS A 130 3.90 14.65 -3.99
CA HIS A 130 4.28 16.03 -4.37
C HIS A 130 5.26 16.05 -5.56
N ALA A 131 6.04 14.98 -5.77
CA ALA A 131 6.87 14.78 -6.96
C ALA A 131 6.04 14.80 -8.26
N VAL A 132 4.82 14.26 -8.23
CA VAL A 132 3.93 14.25 -9.41
C VAL A 132 3.20 15.58 -9.64
N LYS A 133 3.04 16.43 -8.61
CA LYS A 133 2.63 17.84 -8.79
C LYS A 133 3.73 18.69 -9.45
N ALA A 134 5.00 18.32 -9.24
CA ALA A 134 6.15 18.94 -9.90
C ALA A 134 6.40 18.39 -11.31
N TYR A 135 5.73 17.30 -11.69
CA TYR A 135 5.81 16.69 -13.01
C TYR A 135 5.10 17.55 -14.08
N LYS A 136 5.86 18.47 -14.66
CA LYS A 136 5.41 19.48 -15.64
C LYS A 136 5.42 19.01 -17.10
N GLY A 137 5.86 17.79 -17.42
CA GLY A 137 5.71 17.19 -18.75
C GLY A 137 4.53 16.20 -18.75
N GLY A 138 3.51 16.18 -19.61
CA GLY A 138 3.38 16.71 -20.97
C GLY A 138 3.44 15.62 -22.08
N VAL A 139 3.31 14.32 -21.77
CA VAL A 139 3.10 13.28 -22.80
C VAL A 139 1.61 13.06 -22.83
N GLU A 140 0.99 13.66 -23.83
CA GLU A 140 -0.33 13.23 -24.27
C GLU A 140 -0.15 11.84 -24.90
N ILE A 141 -0.42 10.79 -24.12
CA ILE A 141 -0.47 9.43 -24.66
C ILE A 141 -1.66 9.40 -25.64
N SER A 142 -1.33 9.39 -26.93
CA SER A 142 -2.27 9.67 -28.00
C SER A 142 -3.09 8.45 -28.43
N GLY A 143 -2.68 7.26 -28.01
CA GLY A 143 -3.36 6.00 -28.32
C GLY A 143 -2.95 4.83 -27.43
N LEU A 144 -3.73 3.75 -27.49
CA LEU A 144 -3.55 2.55 -26.66
C LEU A 144 -2.24 1.81 -26.96
N ASP A 145 -1.83 1.71 -28.23
CA ASP A 145 -0.56 1.09 -28.61
C ASP A 145 0.66 1.88 -28.06
N GLU A 146 0.53 3.20 -27.93
CA GLU A 146 1.57 4.03 -27.31
C GLU A 146 1.64 3.81 -25.79
N PHE A 147 0.48 3.71 -25.12
CA PHE A 147 0.41 3.33 -23.71
C PHE A 147 1.04 1.94 -23.45
N LEU A 148 0.67 0.94 -24.26
CA LEU A 148 1.18 -0.41 -24.13
C LEU A 148 2.66 -0.51 -24.51
N GLY A 149 3.13 0.30 -25.46
CA GLY A 149 4.55 0.44 -25.74
C GLY A 149 5.36 0.90 -24.52
N TYR A 150 4.82 1.81 -23.71
CA TYR A 150 5.44 2.21 -22.45
C TYR A 150 5.45 1.06 -21.43
N ALA A 151 4.32 0.40 -21.22
CA ALA A 151 4.23 -0.74 -20.29
C ALA A 151 5.21 -1.86 -20.68
N VAL A 152 5.24 -2.24 -21.96
CA VAL A 152 6.19 -3.21 -22.52
C VAL A 152 7.63 -2.80 -22.23
N LYS A 153 7.95 -1.52 -22.42
CA LYS A 153 9.32 -1.06 -22.20
C LYS A 153 9.67 -1.16 -20.73
N VAL A 154 8.85 -0.65 -19.81
CA VAL A 154 9.07 -0.73 -18.35
C VAL A 154 9.33 -2.16 -17.88
N GLU A 155 8.53 -3.12 -18.34
CA GLU A 155 8.64 -4.52 -17.91
C GLU A 155 9.88 -5.23 -18.49
N GLU A 156 10.25 -4.92 -19.73
CA GLU A 156 11.48 -5.44 -20.35
C GLU A 156 12.72 -4.93 -19.62
N ASP A 157 12.73 -3.64 -19.37
CA ASP A 157 13.77 -2.89 -18.70
C ASP A 157 13.93 -3.46 -17.27
N ALA A 158 12.84 -3.57 -16.48
CA ALA A 158 12.87 -4.16 -15.14
C ALA A 158 13.43 -5.60 -15.12
N ALA A 159 12.98 -6.45 -16.05
CA ALA A 159 13.46 -7.83 -16.15
C ALA A 159 14.98 -7.90 -16.39
N LEU A 160 15.49 -7.11 -17.34
CA LEU A 160 16.92 -7.07 -17.68
C LEU A 160 17.77 -6.62 -16.48
N HIS A 161 17.27 -5.66 -15.71
CA HIS A 161 18.02 -5.17 -14.56
C HIS A 161 18.06 -6.11 -13.38
N PHE A 162 16.92 -6.73 -13.07
CA PHE A 162 16.88 -7.77 -12.06
C PHE A 162 17.81 -8.94 -12.41
N ASP A 163 17.93 -9.30 -13.69
CA ASP A 163 18.93 -10.28 -14.13
C ASP A 163 20.37 -9.81 -13.89
N ILE A 164 20.68 -8.55 -14.20
CA ILE A 164 22.01 -7.97 -13.97
C ILE A 164 22.36 -7.96 -12.48
N ILE A 165 21.43 -7.58 -11.60
CA ILE A 165 21.66 -7.60 -10.15
C ILE A 165 21.80 -9.03 -9.67
N ALA A 166 20.93 -9.95 -10.11
CA ALA A 166 21.02 -11.35 -9.73
C ALA A 166 22.38 -11.96 -10.08
N ALA A 167 22.89 -11.69 -11.28
CA ALA A 167 24.22 -12.13 -11.70
C ALA A 167 25.33 -11.56 -10.80
N LYS A 168 25.28 -10.27 -10.49
CA LYS A 168 26.24 -9.65 -9.55
C LYS A 168 26.17 -10.27 -8.15
N MET A 169 24.96 -10.54 -7.66
CA MET A 169 24.80 -11.18 -6.35
C MET A 169 25.40 -12.59 -6.33
N ASP A 170 25.23 -13.37 -7.40
CA ASP A 170 25.90 -14.67 -7.55
C ASP A 170 27.43 -14.54 -7.60
N ASP A 171 27.97 -13.57 -8.36
CA ASP A 171 29.42 -13.31 -8.45
C ASP A 171 30.04 -12.99 -7.08
N HIS A 172 29.26 -12.42 -6.17
CA HIS A 172 29.64 -12.10 -4.80
C HIS A 172 29.24 -13.17 -3.77
N GLY A 173 28.70 -14.31 -4.21
CA GLY A 173 28.32 -15.43 -3.34
C GLY A 173 26.99 -15.26 -2.59
N ASN A 174 26.20 -14.24 -2.92
CA ASN A 174 24.89 -13.95 -2.33
C ASN A 174 23.75 -14.63 -3.11
N ALA A 175 23.78 -15.97 -3.12
CA ALA A 175 22.83 -16.79 -3.89
C ALA A 175 21.36 -16.60 -3.48
N GLU A 176 21.12 -16.23 -2.22
CA GLU A 176 19.78 -15.98 -1.69
C GLU A 176 19.14 -14.74 -2.34
N VAL A 177 19.87 -13.62 -2.35
CA VAL A 177 19.40 -12.38 -2.98
C VAL A 177 19.39 -12.50 -4.50
N ALA A 178 20.34 -13.23 -5.09
CA ALA A 178 20.32 -13.55 -6.51
C ALA A 178 19.05 -14.33 -6.92
N THR A 179 18.62 -15.28 -6.09
CA THR A 179 17.38 -16.03 -6.32
C THR A 179 16.15 -15.14 -6.24
N LEU A 180 16.10 -14.22 -5.27
CA LEU A 180 15.02 -13.23 -5.18
C LEU A 180 14.93 -12.37 -6.44
N PHE A 181 16.04 -11.80 -6.90
CA PHE A 181 16.03 -10.96 -8.10
C PHE A 181 15.67 -11.75 -9.37
N ARG A 182 16.09 -13.02 -9.49
CA ARG A 182 15.60 -13.90 -10.58
C ARG A 182 14.09 -14.12 -10.55
N GLN A 183 13.50 -14.23 -9.35
CA GLN A 183 12.04 -14.35 -9.21
C GLN A 183 11.34 -13.07 -9.66
N LEU A 184 11.82 -11.90 -9.25
CA LEU A 184 11.30 -10.60 -9.67
C LEU A 184 11.41 -10.41 -11.20
N ALA A 185 12.57 -10.74 -11.78
CA ALA A 185 12.75 -10.77 -13.23
C ALA A 185 11.75 -11.72 -13.92
N GLY A 186 11.38 -12.82 -13.26
CA GLY A 186 10.36 -13.75 -13.75
C GLY A 186 8.98 -13.09 -13.85
N PHE A 187 8.57 -12.33 -12.85
CA PHE A 187 7.30 -11.60 -12.85
C PHE A 187 7.26 -10.53 -13.93
N SER A 188 8.31 -9.70 -14.05
CA SER A 188 8.38 -8.68 -15.10
C SER A 188 8.31 -9.29 -16.51
N ARG A 189 8.88 -10.48 -16.74
CA ARG A 189 8.75 -11.17 -18.04
C ARG A 189 7.34 -11.68 -18.32
N LEU A 190 6.59 -12.09 -17.30
CA LEU A 190 5.19 -12.48 -17.47
C LEU A 190 4.34 -11.26 -17.87
N HIS A 191 4.55 -10.14 -17.18
CA HIS A 191 3.89 -8.87 -17.48
C HIS A 191 4.27 -8.34 -18.86
N LEU A 192 5.55 -8.43 -19.23
CA LEU A 192 6.03 -8.12 -20.57
C LEU A 192 5.29 -8.93 -21.64
N ALA A 193 5.12 -10.24 -21.43
CA ALA A 193 4.42 -11.12 -22.36
C ALA A 193 2.94 -10.75 -22.46
N GLU A 194 2.31 -10.43 -21.34
CA GLU A 194 0.92 -9.99 -21.27
C GLU A 194 0.71 -8.65 -21.98
N ALA A 195 1.50 -7.62 -21.67
CA ALA A 195 1.46 -6.33 -22.33
C ALA A 195 1.71 -6.46 -23.85
N LYS A 196 2.64 -7.34 -24.26
CA LYS A 196 2.87 -7.65 -25.67
C LYS A 196 1.66 -8.31 -26.34
N SER A 197 0.94 -9.19 -25.63
CA SER A 197 -0.25 -9.86 -26.16
C SER A 197 -1.45 -8.91 -26.33
N ARG A 198 -1.52 -7.86 -25.50
CA ARG A 198 -2.58 -6.85 -25.52
C ARG A 198 -2.31 -5.74 -26.56
N ALA A 199 -1.07 -5.56 -27.00
CA ALA A 199 -0.70 -4.57 -28.01
C ALA A 199 -0.99 -5.07 -29.43
N ALA A 200 -1.70 -4.28 -30.23
CA ALA A 200 -1.97 -4.62 -31.63
C ALA A 200 -0.72 -4.44 -32.50
N SER A 201 0.08 -3.43 -32.18
CA SER A 201 1.40 -3.18 -32.75
C SER A 201 2.31 -2.53 -31.71
N ILE A 202 3.59 -2.90 -31.70
CA ILE A 202 4.60 -2.33 -30.78
C ILE A 202 5.67 -1.69 -31.63
N ASP A 203 5.78 -0.37 -31.56
CA ASP A 203 6.93 0.34 -32.10
C ASP A 203 8.08 0.28 -31.09
N LEU A 204 8.95 -0.73 -31.25
CA LEU A 204 10.13 -0.95 -30.42
C LEU A 204 11.19 0.16 -30.58
N ASN A 205 11.05 1.08 -31.56
CA ASN A 205 11.99 2.19 -31.76
C ASN A 205 11.60 3.44 -30.96
N LYS A 206 10.40 3.48 -30.35
CA LYS A 206 10.02 4.60 -29.49
C LYS A 206 10.80 4.55 -28.18
N VAL A 207 11.77 5.44 -28.08
CA VAL A 207 12.50 5.72 -26.84
C VAL A 207 11.59 6.54 -25.93
N ILE A 208 11.35 6.06 -24.71
CA ILE A 208 10.65 6.88 -23.72
C ILE A 208 11.51 8.12 -23.47
N PRO A 209 10.99 9.35 -23.59
CA PRO A 209 11.80 10.50 -23.26
C PRO A 209 12.21 10.39 -21.78
N PRO A 210 13.48 10.63 -21.44
CA PRO A 210 14.02 10.36 -20.09
C PRO A 210 13.20 10.99 -18.96
N ASP A 211 12.65 12.18 -19.23
CA ASP A 211 11.83 12.96 -18.30
C ASP A 211 10.43 12.37 -18.06
N TYR A 212 10.02 11.38 -18.85
CA TYR A 212 8.69 10.76 -18.83
C TYR A 212 8.59 9.40 -18.18
N ALA A 213 9.73 8.75 -18.09
CA ALA A 213 9.81 7.41 -17.56
C ALA A 213 10.13 7.51 -16.06
N TRP A 214 11.07 8.40 -15.68
CA TRP A 214 11.62 8.44 -14.32
C TRP A 214 12.06 9.87 -14.00
N PRO A 215 11.45 10.54 -13.01
CA PRO A 215 12.02 11.78 -12.49
C PRO A 215 13.41 11.43 -11.97
N ASP A 216 14.44 12.08 -12.53
CA ASP A 216 15.88 11.89 -12.29
C ASP A 216 16.62 10.88 -13.19
N HIS A 217 16.49 10.96 -14.53
CA HIS A 217 17.45 10.45 -15.55
C HIS A 217 18.04 9.03 -15.37
N GLU A 218 17.38 8.20 -14.60
CA GLU A 218 17.76 6.83 -14.30
C GLU A 218 16.51 6.03 -14.60
N THR A 219 16.59 5.12 -15.57
CA THR A 219 15.53 4.11 -15.73
C THR A 219 15.29 3.40 -14.37
N PRO A 220 14.19 2.70 -14.10
CA PRO A 220 14.03 1.91 -12.87
C PRO A 220 15.22 0.97 -12.70
N GLU A 221 15.77 0.54 -13.83
CA GLU A 221 17.02 -0.20 -13.97
C GLU A 221 18.30 0.58 -13.64
N ARG A 222 18.17 1.81 -13.19
CA ARG A 222 19.29 2.66 -12.81
C ARG A 222 19.06 3.38 -11.52
N THR A 223 17.98 3.08 -10.78
CA THR A 223 17.77 3.63 -9.45
C THR A 223 19.07 3.45 -8.66
N SER A 224 19.76 4.56 -8.45
CA SER A 224 21.05 4.70 -7.76
C SER A 224 21.07 4.19 -6.31
N ILE A 225 19.98 3.54 -5.89
CA ILE A 225 19.81 2.81 -4.64
C ILE A 225 20.18 1.32 -4.80
N TRP A 226 20.13 0.74 -6.00
CA TRP A 226 20.33 -0.71 -6.21
C TRP A 226 21.75 -1.07 -6.71
N ALA A 227 22.59 -0.08 -7.00
CA ALA A 227 23.90 -0.28 -7.58
C ALA A 227 24.96 -0.67 -6.52
N GLY A 228 25.16 -1.97 -6.36
CA GLY A 228 26.53 -2.51 -6.22
C GLY A 228 27.06 -2.81 -4.82
N ASP A 229 26.21 -2.83 -3.78
CA ASP A 229 26.66 -3.42 -2.52
C ASP A 229 26.55 -4.94 -2.59
N ALA A 230 27.68 -5.61 -2.77
CA ALA A 230 27.82 -7.06 -2.70
C ALA A 230 27.28 -7.65 -1.37
N ALA A 231 27.23 -6.83 -0.31
CA ALA A 231 26.71 -7.18 1.00
C ALA A 231 25.21 -6.85 1.20
N MET A 232 24.49 -6.46 0.14
CA MET A 232 23.06 -6.15 0.20
C MET A 232 22.29 -7.29 0.87
N SER A 233 21.55 -6.96 1.94
CA SER A 233 20.72 -7.95 2.62
C SER A 233 19.46 -8.25 1.81
N ARG A 234 18.85 -9.41 2.06
CA ARG A 234 17.55 -9.77 1.48
C ARG A 234 16.48 -8.72 1.79
N LEU A 235 16.50 -8.15 2.99
CA LEU A 235 15.56 -7.09 3.38
C LEU A 235 15.76 -5.81 2.55
N ASP A 236 17.02 -5.42 2.31
CA ASP A 236 17.33 -4.24 1.51
C ASP A 236 16.91 -4.44 0.05
N ALA A 237 17.14 -5.63 -0.50
CA ALA A 237 16.70 -6.02 -1.84
C ALA A 237 15.17 -5.97 -1.99
N LEU A 238 14.42 -6.42 -0.98
CA LEU A 238 12.96 -6.35 -0.97
C LEU A 238 12.44 -4.90 -0.88
N LYS A 239 13.07 -4.07 -0.04
CA LYS A 239 12.71 -2.64 0.09
C LYS A 239 13.00 -1.87 -1.20
N ALA A 240 14.13 -2.18 -1.82
CA ALA A 240 14.50 -1.75 -3.14
C ALA A 240 13.37 -2.07 -4.14
N ALA A 241 13.06 -3.36 -4.33
CA ALA A 241 12.01 -3.80 -5.25
C ALA A 241 10.66 -3.10 -4.98
N LEU A 242 10.26 -2.95 -3.71
CA LEU A 242 9.01 -2.28 -3.31
C LEU A 242 8.95 -0.83 -3.80
N GLU A 243 10.08 -0.12 -3.80
CA GLU A 243 10.15 1.24 -4.31
C GLU A 243 9.90 1.29 -5.83
N GLY A 244 10.42 0.32 -6.57
CA GLY A 244 10.17 0.16 -8.01
C GLY A 244 8.67 -0.03 -8.31
N GLU A 245 8.03 -1.00 -7.65
CA GLU A 245 6.59 -1.27 -7.82
C GLU A 245 5.73 -0.05 -7.42
N LYS A 246 6.12 0.69 -6.37
CA LYS A 246 5.43 1.92 -5.96
C LYS A 246 5.51 3.01 -7.03
N ARG A 247 6.65 3.13 -7.73
CA ARG A 247 6.80 4.08 -8.84
C ARG A 247 5.96 3.66 -10.05
N GLY A 248 5.93 2.37 -10.38
CA GLY A 248 5.04 1.82 -11.43
C GLY A 248 3.56 2.10 -11.14
N TYR A 249 3.14 1.82 -9.90
CA TYR A 249 1.81 2.18 -9.40
C TYR A 249 1.49 3.67 -9.57
N GLU A 250 2.40 4.55 -9.13
CA GLU A 250 2.22 6.01 -9.25
C GLU A 250 2.14 6.47 -10.72
N PHE A 251 2.93 5.87 -11.60
CA PHE A 251 2.89 6.14 -13.04
C PHE A 251 1.50 5.83 -13.61
N TYR A 252 0.98 4.62 -13.43
CA TYR A 252 -0.33 4.24 -13.98
C TYR A 252 -1.49 5.01 -13.35
N VAL A 253 -1.40 5.32 -12.04
CA VAL A 253 -2.33 6.23 -11.37
C VAL A 253 -2.36 7.59 -12.07
N SER A 254 -1.18 8.14 -12.38
CA SER A 254 -1.08 9.44 -13.03
C SER A 254 -1.65 9.43 -14.45
N VAL A 255 -1.44 8.34 -15.20
CA VAL A 255 -2.00 8.17 -16.55
C VAL A 255 -3.52 8.07 -16.47
N ALA A 256 -4.05 7.23 -15.58
CA ALA A 256 -5.49 7.06 -15.40
C ALA A 256 -6.20 8.36 -15.00
N ALA A 257 -5.53 9.24 -14.26
CA ALA A 257 -6.08 10.52 -13.81
C ALA A 257 -5.99 11.64 -14.87
N LYS A 258 -4.97 11.62 -15.74
CA LYS A 258 -4.69 12.72 -16.68
C LYS A 258 -5.18 12.46 -18.10
N THR A 259 -5.32 11.20 -18.51
CA THR A 259 -5.74 10.86 -19.87
C THR A 259 -7.19 11.28 -20.15
N LYS A 260 -7.43 11.75 -21.37
CA LYS A 260 -8.78 12.06 -21.87
C LYS A 260 -9.39 10.90 -22.67
N VAL A 261 -8.61 9.85 -22.93
CA VAL A 261 -9.02 8.69 -23.72
C VAL A 261 -9.58 7.62 -22.79
N PRO A 262 -10.89 7.27 -22.87
CA PRO A 262 -11.51 6.34 -21.94
C PRO A 262 -10.87 4.95 -21.93
N GLU A 263 -10.43 4.46 -23.08
CA GLU A 263 -9.76 3.15 -23.21
C GLU A 263 -8.42 3.11 -22.48
N ILE A 264 -7.61 4.17 -22.58
CA ILE A 264 -6.35 4.30 -21.84
C ILE A 264 -6.63 4.41 -20.34
N ALA A 265 -7.67 5.16 -19.93
CA ALA A 265 -8.05 5.26 -18.52
C ALA A 265 -8.50 3.92 -17.95
N ALA A 266 -9.24 3.12 -18.73
CA ALA A 266 -9.67 1.78 -18.32
C ALA A 266 -8.48 0.85 -18.17
N MET A 267 -7.59 0.80 -19.17
CA MET A 267 -6.38 -0.02 -19.14
C MET A 267 -5.45 0.37 -18.00
N ALA A 268 -5.15 1.67 -17.82
CA ALA A 268 -4.31 2.14 -16.73
C ALA A 268 -4.88 1.75 -15.35
N LYS A 269 -6.21 1.72 -15.18
CA LYS A 269 -6.84 1.24 -13.93
C LYS A 269 -6.67 -0.26 -13.70
N GLU A 270 -6.49 -1.07 -14.74
CA GLU A 270 -6.15 -2.50 -14.60
C GLU A 270 -4.73 -2.64 -14.09
N PHE A 271 -3.76 -1.99 -14.75
CA PHE A 271 -2.36 -1.97 -14.31
C PHE A 271 -2.21 -1.44 -12.87
N VAL A 272 -2.95 -0.39 -12.48
CA VAL A 272 -2.98 0.09 -11.08
C VAL A 272 -3.38 -1.01 -10.08
N LYS A 273 -4.29 -1.91 -10.45
CA LYS A 273 -4.68 -3.03 -9.56
C LYS A 273 -3.58 -4.07 -9.47
N GLU A 274 -2.95 -4.40 -10.59
CA GLU A 274 -1.84 -5.37 -10.68
C GLU A 274 -0.64 -4.88 -9.84
N GLU A 275 -0.20 -3.63 -10.04
CA GLU A 275 0.88 -3.03 -9.24
C GLU A 275 0.54 -2.95 -7.74
N ALA A 276 -0.73 -2.71 -7.39
CA ALA A 276 -1.15 -2.72 -6.00
C ALA A 276 -1.04 -4.12 -5.36
N GLU A 277 -1.23 -5.19 -6.12
CA GLU A 277 -1.02 -6.56 -5.64
C GLU A 277 0.47 -6.85 -5.43
N HIS A 278 1.34 -6.39 -6.33
CA HIS A 278 2.78 -6.48 -6.19
C HIS A 278 3.30 -5.77 -4.94
N VAL A 279 2.88 -4.52 -4.74
CA VAL A 279 3.20 -3.73 -3.56
C VAL A 279 2.81 -4.49 -2.28
N ARG A 280 1.59 -5.03 -2.22
CA ARG A 280 1.13 -5.81 -1.06
C ARG A 280 1.97 -7.07 -0.82
N LEU A 281 2.31 -7.79 -1.89
CA LEU A 281 3.10 -9.02 -1.80
C LEU A 281 4.51 -8.71 -1.24
N LEU A 282 5.16 -7.67 -1.75
CA LEU A 282 6.47 -7.23 -1.26
C LEU A 282 6.41 -6.72 0.18
N GLU A 283 5.37 -5.97 0.55
CA GLU A 283 5.17 -5.52 1.94
C GLU A 283 4.99 -6.72 2.90
N ALA A 284 4.29 -7.78 2.47
CA ALA A 284 4.16 -9.01 3.24
C ALA A 284 5.51 -9.74 3.38
N TRP A 285 6.31 -9.81 2.32
CA TRP A 285 7.65 -10.41 2.36
C TRP A 285 8.60 -9.63 3.27
N ILE A 286 8.61 -8.28 3.17
CA ILE A 286 9.38 -7.40 4.05
C ILE A 286 8.98 -7.62 5.50
N THR A 287 7.68 -7.65 5.80
CA THR A 287 7.18 -7.87 7.16
C THR A 287 7.68 -9.19 7.74
N ARG A 288 7.64 -10.26 6.94
CA ARG A 288 8.17 -11.57 7.32
C ARG A 288 9.67 -11.53 7.55
N GLU A 289 10.42 -10.89 6.67
CA GLU A 289 11.87 -10.77 6.74
C GLU A 289 12.33 -9.99 7.98
N GLU A 290 11.66 -8.86 8.27
CA GLU A 290 11.89 -8.08 9.48
C GLU A 290 11.58 -8.86 10.75
N TRP A 291 10.54 -9.72 10.74
CA TRP A 291 10.24 -10.61 11.85
C TRP A 291 11.32 -11.68 12.04
N LEU A 292 11.83 -12.28 10.95
CA LEU A 292 12.92 -13.26 11.01
C LEU A 292 14.19 -12.65 11.60
N GLN A 293 14.56 -11.44 11.17
CA GLN A 293 15.72 -10.73 11.72
C GLN A 293 15.57 -10.43 13.23
N LYS A 294 14.37 -10.05 13.67
CA LYS A 294 14.09 -9.76 15.10
C LYS A 294 14.07 -11.01 15.99
N THR A 295 13.72 -12.17 15.42
CA THR A 295 13.56 -13.44 16.16
C THR A 295 14.74 -14.40 16.02
N ALA A 296 15.72 -14.05 15.19
CA ALA A 296 16.97 -14.77 15.09
C ALA A 296 17.70 -14.76 16.45
N VAL A 297 17.88 -15.95 17.05
CA VAL A 297 18.69 -16.13 18.25
C VAL A 297 20.16 -15.81 17.89
N PRO A 298 20.86 -14.93 18.63
CA PRO A 298 22.27 -14.68 18.37
C PRO A 298 23.04 -15.99 18.56
N GLN A 299 23.79 -16.40 17.52
CA GLN A 299 24.70 -17.54 17.61
C GLN A 299 25.70 -17.31 18.75
N PRO A 300 25.94 -18.29 19.63
CA PRO A 300 26.99 -18.15 20.65
C PRO A 300 28.33 -17.99 19.94
N VAL A 301 29.01 -16.89 20.24
CA VAL A 301 30.38 -16.64 19.79
C VAL A 301 31.28 -17.64 20.52
N ASN A 302 31.84 -18.60 19.79
CA ASN A 302 32.92 -19.47 20.27
C ASN A 302 34.27 -18.80 20.06
#